data_AF-A0A957SZG0-F1
#
_entry.id   AF-A0A957SZG0-F1
#
_cell.length_a   1.000
_cell.length_b   1.000
_cell.length_c   1.000
_cell.angle_alpha   90.00
_cell.angle_beta   90.00
_cell.angle_gamma   90.00
#
_symmetry.space_group_name_H-M   'P 1'
#
loop_
_entity.id
_entity.type
_entity.pdbx_description
1 polymer ?
#
loop_
_entity_poly.entity_id
_entity_poly.type
_entity_poly.pdbx_seq_one_letter_code
_entity_poly.pdbx_strand_id
1 'polypeptide(L)'
;IVPHGMSVIMHAPAVFRWTAETNPKLHMYAATLMGAEITGATPSDAGEILAGAIIDIMQKTGMPNGLSALGFTEADVDKLVEGTLPQHRVTKLSPKPAGADDLRQLFLNSMKIW
;
A
#
# COMPACT_ATOMS: atom_id res chain seq x y z
N ILE A 1 12.29 16.93 1.87
CA ILE A 1 10.88 16.71 2.29
C ILE A 1 10.15 16.02 1.13
N VAL A 2 9.38 14.96 1.39
CA VAL A 2 8.60 14.25 0.35
C VAL A 2 7.21 14.87 0.25
N PRO A 3 6.69 15.20 -0.94
CA PRO A 3 5.33 15.71 -1.08
C PRO A 3 4.30 14.73 -0.50
N HIS A 4 3.31 15.24 0.24
CA HIS A 4 2.38 14.39 1.00
C HIS A 4 1.66 13.34 0.12
N GLY A 5 1.09 13.74 -1.01
CA GLY A 5 0.39 12.81 -1.91
C GLY A 5 1.31 11.70 -2.43
N MET A 6 2.57 12.02 -2.71
CA MET A 6 3.58 11.04 -3.10
C MET A 6 3.90 10.08 -1.95
N SER A 7 4.08 10.61 -0.73
CA SER A 7 4.30 9.74 0.44
C SER A 7 3.11 8.81 0.68
N VAL A 8 1.87 9.24 0.44
CA VAL A 8 0.68 8.39 0.61
C VAL A 8 0.65 7.27 -0.44
N ILE A 9 0.79 7.63 -1.72
CA ILE A 9 0.58 6.67 -2.81
C ILE A 9 1.69 5.61 -2.90
N MET A 10 2.92 5.90 -2.44
CA MET A 10 4.02 4.92 -2.39
C MET A 10 3.73 3.71 -1.48
N HIS A 11 2.86 3.85 -0.47
CA HIS A 11 2.55 2.74 0.44
C HIS A 11 1.25 2.03 0.05
N ALA A 12 0.39 2.67 -0.74
CA ALA A 12 -0.96 2.20 -1.00
C ALA A 12 -1.01 0.76 -1.54
N PRO A 13 -0.19 0.35 -2.54
CA PRO A 13 -0.24 -1.01 -3.05
C PRO A 13 0.10 -2.07 -1.99
N ALA A 14 1.14 -1.85 -1.17
CA ALA A 14 1.50 -2.76 -0.09
C ALA A 14 0.40 -2.83 0.99
N VAL A 15 -0.18 -1.68 1.35
CA VAL A 15 -1.28 -1.59 2.32
C VAL A 15 -2.52 -2.32 1.82
N PHE A 16 -2.94 -2.09 0.57
CA PHE A 16 -4.14 -2.73 0.03
C PHE A 16 -4.00 -4.24 -0.17
N ARG A 17 -2.79 -4.75 -0.42
CA ARG A 17 -2.51 -6.20 -0.35
C ARG A 17 -2.77 -6.73 1.06
N TRP A 18 -2.20 -6.06 2.06
CA TRP A 18 -2.27 -6.49 3.46
C TRP A 18 -3.67 -6.36 4.09
N THR A 19 -4.45 -5.35 3.68
CA THR A 19 -5.83 -5.16 4.18
C THR A 19 -6.87 -5.98 3.41
N ALA A 20 -6.53 -6.62 2.30
CA ALA A 20 -7.50 -7.29 1.45
C ALA A 20 -8.35 -8.33 2.19
N GLU A 21 -7.73 -9.10 3.10
CA GLU A 21 -8.42 -10.14 3.89
C GLU A 21 -9.54 -9.59 4.79
N THR A 22 -9.50 -8.30 5.16
CA THR A 22 -10.53 -7.72 6.03
C THR A 22 -11.85 -7.53 5.29
N ASN A 23 -11.79 -7.29 3.98
CA ASN A 23 -12.98 -7.18 3.13
C ASN A 23 -12.62 -7.34 1.64
N PRO A 24 -12.43 -8.58 1.16
CA PRO A 24 -11.99 -8.82 -0.21
C PRO A 24 -13.02 -8.37 -1.26
N LYS A 25 -14.31 -8.44 -0.91
CA LYS A 25 -15.41 -7.95 -1.77
C LYS A 25 -15.30 -6.45 -2.02
N LEU A 26 -15.02 -5.67 -0.98
CA LEU A 26 -14.85 -4.22 -1.12
C LEU A 26 -13.60 -3.86 -1.92
N HIS A 27 -12.50 -4.61 -1.75
CA HIS A 27 -11.27 -4.41 -2.52
C HIS A 27 -11.49 -4.71 -4.01
N MET A 28 -12.15 -5.83 -4.34
CA MET A 28 -12.53 -6.15 -5.71
C MET A 28 -13.45 -5.08 -6.31
N TYR A 29 -14.46 -4.62 -5.56
CA TYR A 29 -15.34 -3.53 -6.02
C TYR A 29 -14.56 -2.25 -6.29
N ALA A 30 -13.63 -1.85 -5.43
CA ALA A 30 -12.77 -0.69 -5.68
C ALA A 30 -11.92 -0.87 -6.95
N ALA A 31 -11.41 -2.08 -7.19
CA ALA A 31 -10.61 -2.37 -8.38
C ALA A 31 -11.45 -2.29 -9.68
N THR A 32 -12.70 -2.78 -9.68
CA THR A 32 -13.58 -2.66 -10.86
C THR A 32 -13.94 -1.21 -11.17
N LEU A 33 -14.11 -0.36 -10.15
CA LEU A 33 -14.29 1.08 -10.35
C LEU A 33 -13.07 1.76 -10.99
N MET A 34 -11.88 1.19 -10.82
CA MET A 34 -10.64 1.62 -11.48
C MET A 34 -10.44 0.96 -12.87
N GLY A 35 -11.37 0.11 -13.30
CA GLY A 35 -11.32 -0.56 -14.60
C GLY A 35 -10.57 -1.90 -14.61
N ALA A 36 -10.28 -2.49 -13.45
CA ALA A 36 -9.67 -3.82 -13.38
C ALA A 36 -10.65 -4.92 -13.81
N GLU A 37 -10.17 -5.89 -14.57
CA GLU A 37 -10.92 -7.11 -14.91
C GLU A 37 -10.83 -8.12 -13.77
N ILE A 38 -11.95 -8.71 -13.37
CA ILE A 38 -12.05 -9.62 -12.22
C ILE A 38 -12.68 -10.98 -12.56
N THR A 39 -12.93 -11.26 -13.84
CA THR A 39 -13.49 -12.54 -14.28
C THR A 39 -12.57 -13.68 -13.85
N GLY A 40 -13.13 -14.63 -13.08
CA GLY A 40 -12.39 -15.77 -12.55
C GLY A 40 -11.56 -15.48 -11.30
N ALA A 41 -11.55 -14.24 -10.80
CA ALA A 41 -10.85 -13.88 -9.58
C ALA A 41 -11.53 -14.50 -8.34
N THR A 42 -10.71 -14.91 -7.39
CA THR A 42 -11.11 -15.39 -6.08
C THR A 42 -10.92 -14.30 -5.02
N PRO A 43 -11.53 -14.43 -3.84
CA PRO A 43 -11.31 -13.47 -2.75
C PRO A 43 -9.84 -13.27 -2.37
N SER A 44 -8.97 -14.28 -2.53
CA SER A 44 -7.52 -14.15 -2.26
C SER A 44 -6.79 -13.26 -3.28
N ASP A 45 -7.35 -13.07 -4.47
CA ASP A 45 -6.75 -12.23 -5.52
C ASP A 45 -7.04 -10.73 -5.30
N ALA A 46 -8.00 -10.41 -4.43
CA ALA A 46 -8.52 -9.06 -4.25
C ALA A 46 -7.43 -8.01 -3.94
N GLY A 47 -6.43 -8.39 -3.14
CA GLY A 47 -5.32 -7.51 -2.77
C GLY A 47 -4.40 -7.19 -3.94
N GLU A 48 -4.01 -8.20 -4.70
CA GLU A 48 -3.14 -8.01 -5.87
C GLU A 48 -3.86 -7.28 -7.01
N ILE A 49 -5.14 -7.58 -7.24
CA ILE A 49 -5.92 -6.90 -8.29
C ILE A 49 -6.04 -5.40 -7.97
N LEU A 50 -6.40 -5.03 -6.74
CA LEU A 50 -6.52 -3.62 -6.36
C LEU A 50 -5.16 -2.93 -6.36
N ALA A 51 -4.11 -3.59 -5.84
CA ALA A 51 -2.75 -3.05 -5.89
C ALA A 51 -2.29 -2.81 -7.34
N GLY A 52 -2.56 -3.76 -8.25
CA GLY A 52 -2.27 -3.64 -9.67
C GLY A 52 -2.98 -2.46 -10.33
N ALA A 53 -4.27 -2.26 -10.04
CA ALA A 53 -5.03 -1.12 -10.55
C ALA A 53 -4.46 0.23 -10.08
N ILE A 54 -4.01 0.30 -8.82
CA ILE A 54 -3.35 1.49 -8.28
C ILE A 54 -1.99 1.72 -8.95
N ILE A 55 -1.20 0.65 -9.12
CA ILE A 55 0.12 0.70 -9.79
C ILE A 55 -0.01 1.20 -11.23
N ASP A 56 -1.02 0.74 -11.97
CA ASP A 56 -1.29 1.20 -13.33
C ASP A 56 -1.54 2.72 -13.38
N ILE A 57 -2.32 3.27 -12.44
CA ILE A 57 -2.53 4.71 -12.30
C ILE A 57 -1.21 5.43 -11.94
N MET A 58 -0.42 4.87 -11.02
CA MET A 58 0.88 5.42 -10.64
C MET A 58 1.83 5.51 -11.83
N GLN A 59 1.91 4.45 -12.65
CA GLN A 59 2.73 4.43 -13.86
C GLN A 59 2.25 5.46 -14.89
N LYS A 60 0.94 5.55 -15.15
CA LYS A 60 0.35 6.52 -16.08
C LYS A 60 0.58 7.98 -15.68
N THR A 61 0.75 8.25 -14.39
CA THR A 61 0.98 9.59 -13.84
C THR A 61 2.46 9.91 -13.60
N GLY A 62 3.38 8.99 -13.93
CA GLY A 62 4.81 9.20 -13.77
C GLY A 62 5.29 9.17 -12.32
N MET A 63 4.58 8.46 -11.43
CA MET A 63 5.00 8.32 -10.04
C MET A 63 6.28 7.48 -9.92
N PRO A 64 7.15 7.80 -8.93
CA PRO A 64 8.33 6.99 -8.63
C PRO A 64 7.93 5.57 -8.21
N ASN A 65 8.82 4.60 -8.44
CA ASN A 65 8.59 3.21 -8.08
C ASN A 65 9.05 2.93 -6.65
N GLY A 66 8.19 3.24 -5.69
CA GLY A 66 8.43 2.96 -4.28
C GLY A 66 9.42 3.90 -3.61
N LEU A 67 9.68 3.62 -2.34
CA LEU A 67 10.52 4.45 -1.47
C LEU A 67 11.98 4.48 -1.93
N SER A 68 12.48 3.41 -2.57
CA SER A 68 13.85 3.37 -3.08
C SER A 68 14.09 4.39 -4.19
N ALA A 69 13.07 4.70 -5.00
CA ALA A 69 13.16 5.76 -6.01
C ALA A 69 13.24 7.18 -5.39
N LEU A 70 12.97 7.32 -4.10
CA LEU A 70 13.14 8.55 -3.32
C LEU A 70 14.43 8.56 -2.47
N GLY A 71 15.26 7.52 -2.60
CA GLY A 71 16.54 7.39 -1.89
C GLY A 71 16.43 6.75 -0.50
N PHE A 72 15.28 6.21 -0.12
CA PHE A 72 15.17 5.41 1.10
C PHE A 72 15.73 4.01 0.89
N THR A 73 16.24 3.44 1.97
CA THR A 73 16.81 2.10 2.01
C THR A 73 16.16 1.29 3.13
N GLU A 74 16.41 -0.02 3.14
CA GLU A 74 15.95 -0.88 4.25
C GLU A 74 16.49 -0.43 5.61
N ALA A 75 17.66 0.22 5.65
CA ALA A 75 18.23 0.77 6.87
C ALA A 75 17.39 1.91 7.48
N ASP A 76 16.52 2.54 6.69
CA ASP A 76 15.63 3.61 7.18
C ASP A 76 14.34 3.07 7.81
N VAL A 77 14.01 1.79 7.62
CA VAL A 77 12.71 1.21 7.98
C VAL A 77 12.42 1.31 9.48
N ASP A 78 13.41 1.03 10.34
CA ASP A 78 13.24 1.12 11.79
C ASP A 78 12.79 2.52 12.22
N LYS A 79 13.44 3.54 11.67
CA LYS A 79 13.11 4.95 11.94
C LYS A 79 11.73 5.33 11.39
N LEU A 80 11.35 4.79 10.23
CA LEU A 80 10.02 5.01 9.64
C LEU A 80 8.91 4.37 10.51
N VAL A 81 9.14 3.17 11.05
CA VAL A 81 8.22 2.50 11.98
C VAL A 81 8.08 3.31 13.27
N GLU A 82 9.20 3.71 13.90
CA GLU A 82 9.22 4.53 15.10
C GLU A 82 8.42 5.83 14.92
N GLY A 83 8.60 6.50 13.77
CA GLY A 83 7.86 7.72 13.44
C GLY A 83 6.35 7.49 13.19
N THR A 84 5.95 6.27 12.81
CA THR A 84 4.55 5.93 12.46
C THR A 84 3.74 5.48 13.66
N LEU A 85 4.33 4.71 14.57
CA LEU A 85 3.66 4.18 15.77
C LEU A 85 2.86 5.21 16.59
N PRO A 86 3.38 6.42 16.90
CA PRO A 86 2.63 7.40 17.71
C PRO A 86 1.47 8.07 16.96
N GLN A 87 1.32 7.85 15.65
CA GLN A 87 0.29 8.49 14.82
C GLN A 87 -1.10 7.83 14.95
N HIS A 88 -1.52 7.53 16.19
CA HIS A 88 -2.73 6.77 16.51
C HIS A 88 -4.02 7.30 15.87
N ARG A 89 -4.13 8.62 15.65
CA ARG A 89 -5.33 9.23 15.07
C ARG A 89 -5.60 8.70 13.66
N VAL A 90 -4.56 8.35 12.90
CA VAL A 90 -4.70 7.82 11.53
C VAL A 90 -4.51 6.31 11.50
N THR A 91 -3.58 5.75 12.26
CA THR A 91 -3.29 4.30 12.21
C THR A 91 -4.41 3.44 12.80
N LYS A 92 -5.17 3.94 13.78
CA LYS A 92 -6.31 3.20 14.36
C LYS A 92 -7.55 3.17 13.48
N LEU A 93 -7.56 3.89 12.35
CA LEU A 93 -8.64 3.81 11.36
C LEU A 93 -8.50 2.60 10.43
N SER A 94 -7.36 1.90 10.48
CA SER A 94 -7.13 0.68 9.72
C SER A 94 -8.19 -0.39 10.04
N PRO A 95 -8.68 -1.15 9.04
CA PRO A 95 -9.67 -2.21 9.27
C PRO A 95 -9.14 -3.40 10.07
N LYS A 96 -7.82 -3.50 10.26
CA LYS A 96 -7.14 -4.44 11.15
C LYS A 96 -6.00 -3.74 11.91
N PRO A 97 -5.68 -4.15 13.15
CA PRO A 97 -4.59 -3.54 13.92
C PRO A 97 -3.25 -3.65 13.17
N ALA A 98 -2.47 -2.57 13.17
CA ALA A 98 -1.12 -2.54 12.61
C ALA A 98 -0.10 -2.36 13.75
N GLY A 99 0.68 -3.39 14.03
CA GLY A 99 1.79 -3.36 14.97
C GLY A 99 3.11 -2.90 14.33
N ALA A 100 4.18 -2.85 15.12
CA ALA A 100 5.51 -2.51 14.63
C ALA A 100 5.99 -3.45 13.51
N ASP A 101 5.74 -4.75 13.65
CA ASP A 101 6.12 -5.76 12.67
C ASP A 101 5.32 -5.64 11.36
N ASP A 102 4.01 -5.37 11.46
CA ASP A 102 3.18 -5.10 10.29
C ASP A 102 3.69 -3.86 9.54
N LEU A 103 3.95 -2.77 10.26
CA LEU A 103 4.46 -1.53 9.67
C LEU A 103 5.82 -1.74 9.02
N ARG A 104 6.72 -2.50 9.67
CA ARG A 104 8.02 -2.86 9.11
C ARG A 104 7.84 -3.57 7.77
N GLN A 105 7.00 -4.60 7.72
CA GLN A 105 6.78 -5.35 6.49
C GLN A 105 6.12 -4.49 5.40
N LEU A 106 5.20 -3.60 5.77
CA LEU A 106 4.57 -2.66 4.84
C LEU A 106 5.60 -1.69 4.23
N PHE A 107 6.54 -1.16 5.02
CA PHE A 107 7.62 -0.32 4.50
C PHE A 107 8.55 -1.09 3.57
N LEU A 108 8.96 -2.31 3.95
CA LEU A 108 9.80 -3.17 3.10
C LEU A 108 9.11 -3.48 1.77
N ASN A 109 7.82 -3.84 1.80
CA ASN A 109 7.01 -4.11 0.61
C ASN A 109 6.72 -2.84 -0.22
N SER A 110 7.02 -1.65 0.32
CA SER A 110 6.88 -0.35 -0.37
C SER A 110 8.22 0.17 -0.91
N MET A 111 9.34 -0.52 -0.69
CA MET A 111 10.65 -0.12 -1.23
C MET A 111 10.65 -0.12 -2.76
N LYS A 112 10.08 -1.18 -3.34
CA LYS A 112 9.83 -1.31 -4.77
C LYS A 112 8.46 -1.95 -4.97
N ILE A 113 7.64 -1.34 -5.82
CA ILE A 113 6.22 -1.65 -5.94
C ILE A 113 5.92 -2.44 -7.24
N TRP A 114 6.71 -2.20 -8.29
CA TRP A 114 6.68 -2.95 -9.57
C TRP A 114 8.07 -3.19 -10.16
#